data_AF-A0A534R3F3-F1
#
_entry.id   AF-A0A534R3F3-F1
#
_cell.length_a   1.000
_cell.length_b   1.000
_cell.length_c   1.000
_cell.angle_alpha   90.00
_cell.angle_beta   90.00
_cell.angle_gamma   90.00
#
_symmetry.space_group_name_H-M   'P 1'
#
loop_
_entity.id
_entity.type
_entity.pdbx_description
1 polymer ?
#
loop_
_entity_poly.entity_id
_entity_poly.type
_entity_poly.pdbx_seq_one_letter_code
_entity_poly.pdbx_strand_id
1 'polypeptide(L)'
;MGKRPKAIRSTRRQALGRALLIGVAGVFAPALAHAHFILVTPDSWMSQDSLGTPEKLGPCGDEGGGTPTGNVTALHPGQTISVTINEVITHPGHYRVALAVNNRSELPAEPKVTPKGGDPCASAAIQNPPTFPILADNMLPHTQAFAGPQTFMVTLPTDVTCTKCTLQVLEFMSNHFAPCFYHHCADISIQEELVSTTSTTPPTGPTSSTTTTTTTRPCPTPRCSVEAVVQGPACGSDTIPAAIRRKLDRAPELLEQAETSPPGKARALRKKAKRFLERAGGSALRASRGKKPKLSAGCAASIKETTDQLAGGL
;
A
#
# COMPACT_ATOMS: atom_id res chain seq x y z
N MET A 1 112.29 -4.93 8.06
CA MET A 1 111.26 -3.88 7.94
C MET A 1 110.22 -4.33 6.92
N GLY A 2 108.90 -4.25 7.06
CA GLY A 2 108.02 -3.69 8.08
C GLY A 2 106.60 -3.60 7.52
N LYS A 3 105.63 -4.17 8.25
CA LYS A 3 104.18 -3.86 8.36
C LYS A 3 103.21 -4.01 7.15
N ARG A 4 102.18 -4.85 7.37
CA ARG A 4 100.80 -4.78 6.82
C ARG A 4 100.05 -3.50 7.31
N PRO A 5 98.72 -3.32 7.08
CA PRO A 5 97.97 -3.04 5.85
C PRO A 5 97.06 -1.78 6.02
N LYS A 6 96.28 -1.35 5.01
CA LYS A 6 94.97 -0.72 5.26
C LYS A 6 94.03 -0.70 4.04
N ALA A 7 92.82 -1.17 4.28
CA ALA A 7 91.67 -1.18 3.40
C ALA A 7 90.99 0.19 3.32
N ILE A 8 90.29 0.46 2.21
CA ILE A 8 89.09 1.30 2.20
C ILE A 8 87.98 0.53 1.46
N ARG A 9 86.95 0.21 2.24
CA ARG A 9 85.64 -0.30 1.82
C ARG A 9 84.85 0.83 1.15
N SER A 10 83.99 0.51 0.18
CA SER A 10 82.60 1.01 0.13
C SER A 10 81.86 0.37 -1.05
N THR A 11 81.23 -0.79 -0.84
CA THR A 11 79.77 -0.96 -0.84
C THR A 11 79.02 -0.40 -2.05
N ARG A 12 78.74 -1.32 -2.97
CA ARG A 12 77.61 -1.35 -3.92
C ARG A 12 76.32 -0.90 -3.21
N ARG A 13 75.89 0.36 -3.42
CA ARG A 13 74.56 0.80 -3.01
C ARG A 13 73.59 0.52 -4.16
N GLN A 14 72.96 -0.65 -4.09
CA GLN A 14 71.66 -0.86 -4.73
C GLN A 14 70.67 0.05 -3.99
N ALA A 15 70.34 1.20 -4.58
CA ALA A 15 69.23 2.00 -4.12
C ALA A 15 67.96 1.35 -4.66
N LEU A 16 67.28 0.64 -3.75
CA LEU A 16 65.94 0.11 -3.90
C LEU A 16 65.00 1.15 -4.53
N GLY A 17 64.43 0.82 -5.68
CA GLY A 17 63.23 1.50 -6.17
C GLY A 17 62.12 1.31 -5.15
N ARG A 18 61.74 2.40 -4.47
CA ARG A 18 60.54 2.45 -3.65
C ARG A 18 59.33 2.36 -4.58
N ALA A 19 58.85 1.16 -4.83
CA ALA A 19 57.50 0.95 -5.34
C ALA A 19 56.52 1.38 -4.25
N LEU A 20 55.92 2.55 -4.44
CA LEU A 20 54.85 3.06 -3.61
C LEU A 20 53.58 2.25 -3.93
N LEU A 21 53.37 1.13 -3.22
CA LEU A 21 52.07 0.47 -3.19
C LEU A 21 51.14 1.35 -2.35
N ILE A 22 50.42 2.25 -3.02
CA ILE A 22 49.23 2.89 -2.44
C ILE A 22 48.19 1.78 -2.33
N GLY A 23 48.12 1.14 -1.16
CA GLY A 23 47.02 0.29 -0.80
C GLY A 23 45.77 1.16 -0.70
N VAL A 24 44.95 1.14 -1.74
CA VAL A 24 43.59 1.68 -1.68
C VAL A 24 42.81 0.74 -0.77
N ALA A 25 42.80 1.04 0.52
CA ALA A 25 41.81 0.49 1.43
C ALA A 25 40.47 1.10 1.02
N GLY A 26 39.77 0.46 0.09
CA GLY A 26 38.43 0.82 -0.30
C GLY A 26 37.55 0.69 0.94
N VAL A 27 37.20 1.83 1.54
CA VAL A 27 36.10 1.90 2.50
C VAL A 27 34.85 1.60 1.70
N PHE A 28 34.48 0.33 1.61
CA PHE A 28 33.12 -0.05 1.23
C PHE A 28 32.24 0.43 2.37
N ALA A 29 31.73 1.65 2.27
CA ALA A 29 30.57 2.03 3.05
C ALA A 29 29.47 1.02 2.69
N PRO A 30 28.91 0.26 3.65
CA PRO A 30 27.77 -0.58 3.34
C PRO A 30 26.70 0.36 2.79
N ALA A 31 26.23 0.09 1.57
CA ALA A 31 25.07 0.77 1.05
C ALA A 31 23.98 0.62 2.11
N LEU A 32 23.42 1.73 2.59
CA LEU A 32 22.25 1.70 3.44
C LEU A 32 21.16 1.03 2.61
N ALA A 33 21.01 -0.29 2.76
CA ALA A 33 20.00 -1.06 2.11
C ALA A 33 18.68 -0.58 2.71
N HIS A 34 18.00 0.22 1.91
CA HIS A 34 16.71 0.78 2.21
C HIS A 34 15.73 -0.37 1.94
N ALA A 35 15.39 -1.22 2.91
CA ALA A 35 14.30 -2.18 2.72
C ALA A 35 13.00 -1.47 2.46
N HIS A 36 12.23 -1.85 1.46
CA HIS A 36 10.93 -1.24 1.24
C HIS A 36 10.02 -2.24 0.55
N PHE A 37 8.81 -2.44 1.08
CA PHE A 37 7.76 -3.20 0.41
C PHE A 37 6.47 -2.42 0.37
N ILE A 38 5.69 -2.63 -0.69
CA ILE A 38 4.36 -2.04 -0.83
C ILE A 38 3.34 -3.08 -0.41
N LEU A 39 2.45 -2.74 0.52
CA LEU A 39 1.23 -3.50 0.74
C LEU A 39 0.24 -3.17 -0.39
N VAL A 40 0.01 -4.15 -1.26
CA VAL A 40 -0.87 -4.04 -2.44
C VAL A 40 -2.29 -4.47 -2.12
N THR A 41 -2.46 -5.52 -1.31
CA THR A 41 -3.77 -5.99 -0.87
C THR A 41 -3.65 -6.62 0.52
N PRO A 42 -4.56 -6.32 1.47
CA PRO A 42 -5.60 -5.28 1.39
C PRO A 42 -5.01 -3.87 1.25
N ASP A 43 -5.84 -2.88 0.92
CA ASP A 43 -5.37 -1.50 0.76
C ASP A 43 -4.70 -0.99 2.05
N SER A 44 -3.52 -0.39 1.91
CA SER A 44 -2.81 0.18 3.06
C SER A 44 -3.61 1.32 3.71
N TRP A 45 -3.55 1.41 5.03
CA TRP A 45 -4.14 2.48 5.82
C TRP A 45 -3.49 3.85 5.56
N MET A 46 -2.27 3.84 5.00
CA MET A 46 -1.43 5.00 4.75
C MET A 46 -1.03 5.04 3.27
N SER A 47 -1.00 6.22 2.67
CA SER A 47 -0.49 6.36 1.31
C SER A 47 0.98 5.98 1.25
N GLN A 48 1.34 5.15 0.29
CA GLN A 48 2.70 4.67 0.08
C GLN A 48 3.34 5.41 -1.11
N ASP A 49 4.63 5.70 -1.03
CA ASP A 49 5.39 6.17 -2.19
C ASP A 49 5.77 5.02 -3.15
N SER A 50 6.65 5.28 -4.12
CA SER A 50 7.08 4.25 -5.08
C SER A 50 7.93 3.13 -4.49
N LEU A 51 8.38 3.27 -3.24
CA LEU A 51 9.16 2.27 -2.53
C LEU A 51 8.30 1.54 -1.50
N GLY A 52 7.37 2.21 -0.84
CA GLY A 52 6.58 1.64 0.26
C GLY A 52 6.49 2.53 1.50
N THR A 53 7.20 3.66 1.52
CA THR A 53 7.25 4.56 2.69
C THR A 53 5.88 5.20 2.96
N PRO A 54 5.45 5.37 4.23
CA PRO A 54 6.14 5.01 5.48
C PRO A 54 5.90 3.55 5.92
N GLU A 55 6.92 2.97 6.53
CA GLU A 55 6.93 1.55 6.93
C GLU A 55 7.97 1.20 8.01
N LYS A 56 8.81 2.14 8.44
CA LYS A 56 9.93 1.85 9.36
C LYS A 56 9.53 1.89 10.82
N LEU A 57 8.53 2.70 11.18
CA LEU A 57 8.07 2.78 12.56
C LEU A 57 6.93 1.82 12.83
N GLY A 58 7.14 0.94 13.79
CA GLY A 58 6.11 0.07 14.31
C GLY A 58 4.99 0.85 15.02
N PRO A 59 3.76 0.32 15.01
CA PRO A 59 3.39 -0.99 14.47
C PRO A 59 2.91 -0.95 13.00
N CYS A 60 2.77 0.23 12.38
CA CYS A 60 2.02 0.35 11.12
C CYS A 60 2.66 1.24 10.04
N GLY A 61 3.88 1.74 10.24
CA GLY A 61 4.51 2.69 9.33
C GLY A 61 3.87 4.06 9.39
N ASP A 62 4.44 4.98 10.18
CA ASP A 62 3.91 6.33 10.36
C ASP A 62 4.98 7.42 10.53
N GLU A 63 6.24 7.15 10.17
CA GLU A 63 7.37 8.08 10.30
C GLU A 63 7.29 9.37 9.46
N GLY A 64 6.16 9.62 8.79
CA GLY A 64 5.91 10.76 7.92
C GLY A 64 6.07 10.40 6.44
N GLY A 65 5.66 11.33 5.57
CA GLY A 65 5.65 11.13 4.12
C GLY A 65 4.35 10.56 3.56
N GLY A 66 3.59 9.80 4.36
CA GLY A 66 2.26 9.29 4.01
C GLY A 66 1.09 10.15 4.53
N THR A 67 -0.09 9.96 3.94
CA THR A 67 -1.39 10.48 4.43
C THR A 67 -2.35 9.30 4.65
N PRO A 68 -3.12 9.26 5.76
CA PRO A 68 -4.12 8.21 5.97
C PRO A 68 -5.08 8.10 4.79
N THR A 69 -5.26 6.90 4.24
CA THR A 69 -6.08 6.66 3.05
C THR A 69 -7.57 6.72 3.36
N GLY A 70 -7.95 6.26 4.56
CA GLY A 70 -9.35 6.10 4.95
C GLY A 70 -10.02 4.86 4.33
N ASN A 71 -9.29 4.07 3.55
CA ASN A 71 -9.82 2.84 2.95
C ASN A 71 -10.09 1.81 4.03
N VAL A 72 -11.24 1.14 3.96
CA VAL A 72 -11.60 0.02 4.84
C VAL A 72 -12.02 -1.15 3.98
N THR A 73 -11.26 -2.25 4.00
CA THR A 73 -11.59 -3.45 3.23
C THR A 73 -12.65 -4.26 3.97
N ALA A 74 -13.82 -4.46 3.38
CA ALA A 74 -14.91 -5.22 3.97
C ALA A 74 -14.73 -6.73 3.77
N LEU A 75 -14.78 -7.48 4.87
CA LEU A 75 -14.52 -8.92 4.96
C LEU A 75 -15.54 -9.58 5.91
N HIS A 76 -15.52 -10.90 5.96
CA HIS A 76 -16.45 -11.70 6.77
C HIS A 76 -15.70 -12.66 7.70
N PRO A 77 -16.28 -13.06 8.85
CA PRO A 77 -15.66 -14.04 9.75
C PRO A 77 -15.30 -15.34 9.01
N GLY A 78 -14.14 -15.91 9.30
CA GLY A 78 -13.67 -17.16 8.67
C GLY A 78 -13.22 -17.02 7.21
N GLN A 79 -13.33 -15.85 6.60
CA GLN A 79 -12.92 -15.65 5.21
C GLN A 79 -11.41 -15.87 5.06
N THR A 80 -11.01 -16.63 4.04
CA THR A 80 -9.62 -16.67 3.57
C THR A 80 -9.38 -15.52 2.59
N ILE A 81 -8.48 -14.62 2.95
CA ILE A 81 -8.14 -13.41 2.20
C ILE A 81 -6.78 -13.53 1.54
N SER A 82 -6.62 -12.82 0.41
CA SER A 82 -5.32 -12.61 -0.21
C SER A 82 -4.60 -11.46 0.47
N VAL A 83 -3.35 -11.70 0.85
CA VAL A 83 -2.38 -10.66 1.21
C VAL A 83 -1.35 -10.59 0.10
N THR A 84 -1.26 -9.44 -0.56
CA THR A 84 -0.32 -9.21 -1.67
C THR A 84 0.68 -8.13 -1.28
N ILE A 85 1.96 -8.47 -1.36
CA ILE A 85 3.09 -7.56 -1.15
C ILE A 85 3.83 -7.35 -2.47
N ASN A 86 4.45 -6.20 -2.61
CA ASN A 86 5.42 -5.92 -3.68
C ASN A 86 6.70 -5.41 -3.04
N GLU A 87 7.64 -6.31 -2.80
CA GLU A 87 8.95 -5.98 -2.26
C GLU A 87 9.79 -5.28 -3.32
N VAL A 88 10.02 -3.98 -3.16
CA VAL A 88 10.72 -3.16 -4.15
C VAL A 88 12.23 -3.29 -3.98
N ILE A 89 12.69 -3.51 -2.76
CA ILE A 89 14.09 -3.76 -2.41
C ILE A 89 14.18 -5.04 -1.61
N THR A 90 14.84 -6.05 -2.18
CA THR A 90 14.92 -7.39 -1.63
C THR A 90 15.73 -7.49 -0.35
N HIS A 91 15.17 -8.18 0.65
CA HIS A 91 15.84 -8.64 1.84
C HIS A 91 15.58 -10.13 2.09
N PRO A 92 16.61 -10.93 2.44
CA PRO A 92 16.35 -12.29 2.85
C PRO A 92 15.49 -12.28 4.12
N GLY A 93 14.38 -13.00 4.16
CA GLY A 93 13.39 -12.73 5.19
C GLY A 93 12.12 -13.55 5.07
N HIS A 94 11.08 -13.09 5.76
CA HIS A 94 9.71 -13.61 5.69
C HIS A 94 8.71 -12.57 6.20
N TYR A 95 7.42 -12.83 6.00
CA TYR A 95 6.33 -11.97 6.43
C TYR A 95 5.47 -12.62 7.51
N ARG A 96 4.85 -11.79 8.34
CA ARG A 96 3.86 -12.15 9.36
C ARG A 96 2.61 -11.30 9.21
N VAL A 97 1.46 -11.88 9.51
CA VAL A 97 0.18 -11.17 9.57
C VAL A 97 -0.43 -11.28 10.96
N ALA A 98 -0.82 -10.15 11.54
CA ALA A 98 -1.50 -10.08 12.84
C ALA A 98 -2.75 -9.19 12.76
N LEU A 99 -3.72 -9.43 13.65
CA LEU A 99 -4.99 -8.72 13.70
C LEU A 99 -5.19 -8.05 15.06
N ALA A 100 -5.42 -6.74 15.05
CA ALA A 100 -5.93 -5.98 16.17
C ALA A 100 -7.41 -5.63 15.94
N VAL A 101 -8.27 -5.92 16.91
CA VAL A 101 -9.72 -5.89 16.73
C VAL A 101 -10.29 -4.51 17.02
N ASN A 102 -9.87 -3.90 18.15
CA ASN A 102 -10.44 -2.64 18.61
C ASN A 102 -9.46 -1.47 18.47
N ASN A 103 -8.17 -1.73 18.69
CA ASN A 103 -7.15 -0.69 18.68
C ASN A 103 -5.80 -1.25 18.21
N ARG A 104 -5.06 -0.49 17.42
CA ARG A 104 -3.71 -0.86 16.95
C ARG A 104 -2.73 -1.21 18.07
N SER A 105 -2.93 -0.70 19.28
CA SER A 105 -2.14 -1.09 20.45
C SER A 105 -2.31 -2.56 20.87
N GLU A 106 -3.33 -3.25 20.36
CA GLU A 106 -3.55 -4.70 20.57
C GLU A 106 -2.64 -5.56 19.67
N LEU A 107 -1.98 -4.96 18.67
CA LEU A 107 -1.02 -5.67 17.85
C LEU A 107 0.09 -6.25 18.73
N PRO A 108 0.52 -7.50 18.48
CA PRO A 108 1.59 -8.10 19.25
C PRO A 108 2.88 -7.32 19.08
N ALA A 109 3.75 -7.40 20.08
CA ALA A 109 5.12 -6.91 19.93
C ALA A 109 5.81 -7.62 18.75
N GLU A 110 6.79 -6.95 18.15
CA GLU A 110 7.67 -7.56 17.15
C GLU A 110 8.25 -8.88 17.67
N PRO A 111 8.42 -9.90 16.81
CA PRO A 111 9.04 -11.13 17.23
C PRO A 111 10.47 -10.90 17.73
N LYS A 112 10.84 -11.68 18.75
CA LYS A 112 12.18 -11.63 19.31
C LYS A 112 13.22 -11.94 18.23
N VAL A 113 14.14 -11.01 18.01
CA VAL A 113 15.31 -11.18 17.13
C VAL A 113 16.43 -11.88 17.89
N THR A 114 17.12 -12.81 17.23
CA THR A 114 18.34 -13.46 17.70
C THR A 114 19.49 -13.09 16.76
N PRO A 115 20.36 -12.15 17.15
CA PRO A 115 21.57 -11.78 16.39
C PRO A 115 22.55 -12.94 16.24
N LYS A 116 23.40 -12.89 15.20
CA LYS A 116 24.48 -13.86 15.00
C LYS A 116 25.66 -13.24 14.25
N GLY A 117 26.85 -13.29 14.84
CA GLY A 117 28.12 -13.07 14.13
C GLY A 117 28.17 -11.82 13.23
N GLY A 118 27.95 -10.63 13.81
CA GLY A 118 27.98 -9.36 13.05
C GLY A 118 26.68 -9.01 12.33
N ASP A 119 25.72 -9.93 12.25
CA ASP A 119 24.36 -9.69 11.76
C ASP A 119 23.41 -9.45 12.95
N PRO A 120 22.98 -8.19 13.19
CA PRO A 120 22.08 -7.86 14.28
C PRO A 120 20.66 -8.38 14.05
N CYS A 121 20.27 -8.68 12.80
CA CYS A 121 18.96 -9.19 12.44
C CYS A 121 19.03 -10.64 11.93
N ALA A 122 19.90 -11.49 12.47
CA ALA A 122 20.14 -12.82 11.87
C ALA A 122 18.94 -13.77 11.82
N SER A 123 18.05 -13.72 12.80
CA SER A 123 16.80 -14.51 12.79
C SER A 123 15.75 -13.89 13.70
N ALA A 124 14.48 -14.13 13.42
CA ALA A 124 13.35 -13.77 14.28
C ALA A 124 12.58 -15.02 14.71
N ALA A 125 11.99 -14.97 15.91
CA ALA A 125 11.14 -16.05 16.42
C ALA A 125 9.89 -16.20 15.54
N ILE A 126 9.64 -17.43 15.07
CA ILE A 126 8.47 -17.80 14.26
C ILE A 126 7.47 -18.57 15.14
N GLN A 127 6.19 -18.23 15.03
CA GLN A 127 5.09 -18.94 15.66
C GLN A 127 4.49 -19.94 14.67
N ASN A 128 4.61 -21.23 15.00
CA ASN A 128 4.06 -22.32 14.19
C ASN A 128 3.50 -23.44 15.10
N PRO A 129 2.18 -23.70 15.11
CA PRO A 129 1.15 -22.98 14.35
C PRO A 129 0.94 -21.55 14.88
N PRO A 130 0.55 -20.59 14.02
CA PRO A 130 0.16 -19.25 14.47
C PRO A 130 -1.06 -19.34 15.40
N THR A 131 -1.10 -18.48 16.41
CA THR A 131 -2.22 -18.34 17.34
C THR A 131 -2.64 -16.88 17.41
N PHE A 132 -3.95 -16.64 17.44
CA PHE A 132 -4.50 -15.29 17.56
C PHE A 132 -3.81 -14.48 18.69
N PRO A 133 -3.36 -13.23 18.43
CA PRO A 133 -3.70 -12.36 17.29
C PRO A 133 -2.87 -12.56 16.02
N ILE A 134 -1.89 -13.47 15.99
CA ILE A 134 -1.12 -13.78 14.77
C ILE A 134 -1.95 -14.74 13.92
N LEU A 135 -2.23 -14.33 12.68
CA LEU A 135 -3.05 -15.10 11.73
C LEU A 135 -2.20 -15.96 10.79
N ALA A 136 -1.00 -15.49 10.46
CA ALA A 136 -0.05 -16.21 9.62
C ALA A 136 1.37 -15.76 9.98
N ASP A 137 2.34 -16.66 9.90
CA ASP A 137 3.73 -16.36 10.21
C ASP A 137 4.67 -17.20 9.33
N ASN A 138 5.90 -16.71 9.13
CA ASN A 138 6.86 -17.30 8.20
C ASN A 138 6.30 -17.46 6.77
N MET A 139 5.56 -16.44 6.31
CA MET A 139 5.01 -16.40 4.95
C MET A 139 6.06 -15.91 3.96
N LEU A 140 6.07 -16.50 2.77
CA LEU A 140 7.02 -16.18 1.69
C LEU A 140 8.50 -16.13 2.15
N PRO A 141 9.03 -17.15 2.85
CA PRO A 141 10.43 -17.16 3.23
C PRO A 141 11.31 -17.17 1.98
N HIS A 142 12.24 -16.23 1.88
CA HIS A 142 13.06 -16.07 0.68
C HIS A 142 14.43 -15.50 1.01
N THR A 143 15.37 -15.67 0.08
CA THR A 143 16.72 -15.06 0.16
C THR A 143 17.12 -14.35 -1.12
N GLN A 144 16.23 -14.32 -2.11
CA GLN A 144 16.44 -13.77 -3.45
C GLN A 144 15.21 -12.97 -3.85
N ALA A 145 15.41 -12.03 -4.78
CA ALA A 145 14.35 -11.13 -5.22
C ALA A 145 13.17 -11.90 -5.80
N PHE A 146 11.97 -11.46 -5.48
CA PHE A 146 10.77 -11.91 -6.17
C PHE A 146 10.74 -11.39 -7.62
N ALA A 147 10.13 -12.15 -8.52
CA ALA A 147 9.95 -11.75 -9.92
C ALA A 147 8.88 -10.63 -10.11
N GLY A 148 8.21 -10.25 -9.02
CA GLY A 148 7.12 -9.28 -8.98
C GLY A 148 6.31 -9.44 -7.68
N PRO A 149 5.14 -8.78 -7.58
CA PRO A 149 4.29 -8.89 -6.41
C PRO A 149 3.97 -10.35 -6.06
N GLN A 150 3.98 -10.67 -4.77
CA GLN A 150 3.69 -12.01 -4.26
C GLN A 150 2.42 -11.99 -3.43
N THR A 151 1.64 -13.06 -3.56
CA THR A 151 0.39 -13.22 -2.84
C THR A 151 0.44 -14.48 -1.99
N PHE A 152 -0.04 -14.39 -0.76
CA PHE A 152 -0.31 -15.53 0.11
C PHE A 152 -1.68 -15.41 0.75
N MET A 153 -2.20 -16.53 1.26
CA MET A 153 -3.55 -16.60 1.82
C MET A 153 -3.50 -16.57 3.35
N VAL A 154 -4.43 -15.83 3.96
CA VAL A 154 -4.61 -15.73 5.41
C VAL A 154 -6.07 -15.96 5.75
N THR A 155 -6.38 -16.83 6.71
CA THR A 155 -7.76 -17.06 7.17
C THR A 155 -8.06 -16.18 8.38
N LEU A 156 -9.13 -15.39 8.30
CA LEU A 156 -9.63 -14.60 9.42
C LEU A 156 -10.29 -15.49 10.48
N PRO A 157 -10.30 -15.11 11.76
CA PRO A 157 -11.00 -15.86 12.78
C PRO A 157 -12.51 -15.94 12.49
N THR A 158 -13.15 -17.07 12.84
CA THR A 158 -14.59 -17.29 12.64
C THR A 158 -15.46 -16.60 13.69
N ASP A 159 -14.87 -16.19 14.81
CA ASP A 159 -15.53 -15.64 16.00
C ASP A 159 -15.14 -14.19 16.28
N VAL A 160 -14.55 -13.50 15.29
CA VAL A 160 -14.16 -12.09 15.40
C VAL A 160 -14.97 -11.25 14.41
N THR A 161 -15.56 -10.17 14.91
CA THR A 161 -16.24 -9.14 14.12
C THR A 161 -15.77 -7.75 14.53
N CYS A 162 -15.72 -6.81 13.60
CA CYS A 162 -15.39 -5.41 13.87
C CYS A 162 -15.86 -4.47 12.74
N THR A 163 -16.11 -3.22 13.10
CA THR A 163 -16.41 -2.16 12.13
C THR A 163 -15.15 -1.53 11.54
N LYS A 164 -14.03 -1.56 12.28
CA LYS A 164 -12.72 -1.09 11.84
C LYS A 164 -11.61 -1.74 12.68
N CYS A 165 -11.09 -2.88 12.21
CA CYS A 165 -9.90 -3.54 12.72
C CYS A 165 -8.64 -3.05 12.00
N THR A 166 -7.47 -3.38 12.55
CA THR A 166 -6.18 -3.23 11.86
C THR A 166 -5.55 -4.60 11.59
N LEU A 167 -5.30 -4.88 10.32
CA LEU A 167 -4.51 -6.02 9.86
C LEU A 167 -3.07 -5.56 9.62
N GLN A 168 -2.13 -6.00 10.44
CA GLN A 168 -0.70 -5.71 10.26
C GLN A 168 -0.07 -6.74 9.32
N VAL A 169 0.75 -6.27 8.39
CA VAL A 169 1.69 -7.07 7.61
C VAL A 169 3.09 -6.62 7.99
N LEU A 170 3.85 -7.52 8.60
CA LEU A 170 5.19 -7.29 9.12
C LEU A 170 6.19 -8.03 8.25
N GLU A 171 7.19 -7.33 7.74
CA GLU A 171 8.35 -7.92 7.08
C GLU A 171 9.48 -8.07 8.09
N PHE A 172 10.08 -9.26 8.18
CA PHE A 172 11.35 -9.47 8.87
C PHE A 172 12.48 -9.57 7.86
N MET A 173 13.55 -8.79 8.07
CA MET A 173 14.72 -8.78 7.21
C MET A 173 15.93 -9.36 7.96
N SER A 174 16.43 -10.48 7.48
CA SER A 174 17.70 -11.06 7.90
C SER A 174 18.90 -10.45 7.16
N ASN A 175 20.12 -10.67 7.66
CA ASN A 175 21.33 -10.10 7.07
C ASN A 175 21.22 -8.57 6.89
N HIS A 176 20.61 -7.92 7.88
CA HIS A 176 20.24 -6.51 7.83
C HIS A 176 20.67 -5.82 9.12
N PHE A 177 20.94 -4.51 9.06
CA PHE A 177 21.15 -3.70 10.26
C PHE A 177 19.81 -3.35 10.92
N ALA A 178 19.79 -2.84 12.14
CA ALA A 178 18.53 -2.35 12.70
C ALA A 178 17.97 -1.15 11.88
N PRO A 179 16.64 -0.99 11.74
CA PRO A 179 15.58 -1.86 12.27
C PRO A 179 15.47 -3.21 11.52
N CYS A 180 15.08 -4.27 12.22
CA CYS A 180 14.93 -5.61 11.66
C CYS A 180 13.54 -5.87 11.04
N PHE A 181 12.59 -4.96 11.26
CA PHE A 181 11.22 -5.10 10.80
C PHE A 181 10.70 -3.86 10.12
N TYR A 182 9.88 -4.09 9.10
CA TYR A 182 9.14 -3.09 8.37
C TYR A 182 7.65 -3.42 8.46
N HIS A 183 6.82 -2.38 8.46
CA HIS A 183 5.45 -2.43 8.92
C HIS A 183 4.51 -1.79 7.91
N HIS A 184 3.52 -2.57 7.47
CA HIS A 184 2.32 -2.02 6.87
C HIS A 184 1.10 -2.44 7.66
N CYS A 185 0.05 -1.66 7.55
CA CYS A 185 -1.26 -1.99 8.09
C CYS A 185 -2.34 -1.75 7.04
N ALA A 186 -3.40 -2.53 7.10
CA ALA A 186 -4.65 -2.24 6.41
C ALA A 186 -5.75 -2.04 7.45
N ASP A 187 -6.62 -1.06 7.20
CA ASP A 187 -7.87 -0.95 7.94
C ASP A 187 -8.90 -1.89 7.26
N ILE A 188 -9.51 -2.79 8.04
CA ILE A 188 -10.48 -3.77 7.55
C ILE A 188 -11.75 -3.74 8.40
N SER A 189 -12.89 -4.19 7.87
CA SER A 189 -14.08 -4.51 8.65
C SER A 189 -14.38 -6.01 8.51
N ILE A 190 -14.84 -6.63 9.59
CA ILE A 190 -15.22 -8.04 9.62
C ILE A 190 -16.66 -8.10 10.11
N GLN A 191 -17.59 -8.40 9.22
CA GLN A 191 -19.02 -8.40 9.52
C GLN A 191 -19.67 -9.68 8.99
N GLU A 192 -20.68 -10.17 9.70
CA GLU A 192 -21.49 -11.29 9.22
C GLU A 192 -22.10 -10.93 7.85
N GLU A 193 -21.89 -11.81 6.87
CA GLU A 193 -22.66 -11.71 5.64
C GLU A 193 -24.12 -11.99 5.97
N LEU A 194 -25.03 -11.09 5.58
CA LEU A 194 -26.46 -11.37 5.69
C LEU A 194 -26.81 -12.50 4.72
N VAL A 195 -26.67 -13.74 5.18
CA VAL A 195 -27.15 -14.92 4.46
C VAL A 195 -28.65 -14.76 4.32
N SER A 196 -29.09 -14.37 3.12
CA SER A 196 -30.49 -14.46 2.74
C SER A 196 -30.86 -15.94 2.74
N THR A 197 -31.40 -16.40 3.87
CA THR A 197 -31.90 -17.75 4.07
C THR A 197 -33.06 -17.94 3.10
N THR A 198 -32.77 -18.55 1.95
CA THR A 198 -33.78 -18.95 0.97
C THR A 198 -34.58 -20.10 1.59
N SER A 199 -35.63 -19.75 2.32
CA SER A 199 -36.62 -20.68 2.84
C SER A 199 -37.53 -21.08 1.68
N THR A 200 -37.48 -22.37 1.32
CA THR A 200 -38.29 -22.97 0.25
C THR A 200 -39.74 -23.15 0.72
N THR A 201 -40.64 -22.26 0.30
CA THR A 201 -42.10 -22.48 0.38
C THR A 201 -42.81 -21.87 -0.85
N PRO A 202 -43.64 -22.61 -1.61
CA PRO A 202 -44.38 -22.09 -2.78
C PRO A 202 -45.61 -21.23 -2.40
N PRO A 203 -46.20 -20.47 -3.35
CA PRO A 203 -46.59 -19.07 -3.14
C PRO A 203 -48.10 -18.83 -2.98
N THR A 204 -48.46 -17.70 -2.36
CA THR A 204 -49.74 -17.02 -2.65
C THR A 204 -49.61 -15.51 -2.47
N GLY A 205 -49.77 -14.76 -3.56
CA GLY A 205 -50.35 -13.40 -3.56
C GLY A 205 -49.37 -12.21 -3.53
N PRO A 206 -49.59 -11.16 -4.36
CA PRO A 206 -48.54 -10.21 -4.73
C PRO A 206 -48.60 -8.92 -3.91
N THR A 207 -47.44 -8.44 -3.48
CA THR A 207 -47.23 -7.01 -3.20
C THR A 207 -45.87 -6.62 -3.73
N SER A 208 -45.89 -5.86 -4.82
CA SER A 208 -44.72 -5.18 -5.37
C SER A 208 -44.06 -4.30 -4.32
N SER A 209 -42.82 -4.63 -3.97
CA SER A 209 -41.81 -3.62 -3.68
C SER A 209 -40.55 -4.04 -4.42
N THR A 210 -40.39 -3.50 -5.62
CA THR A 210 -39.17 -3.59 -6.41
C THR A 210 -38.06 -2.89 -5.63
N THR A 211 -37.30 -3.63 -4.83
CA THR A 211 -36.00 -3.20 -4.34
C THR A 211 -34.99 -3.60 -5.40
N THR A 212 -34.62 -2.64 -6.24
CA THR A 212 -33.54 -2.79 -7.22
C THR A 212 -32.22 -2.90 -6.43
N THR A 213 -31.76 -4.11 -6.18
CA THR A 213 -30.43 -4.34 -5.61
C THR A 213 -29.43 -4.15 -6.75
N THR A 214 -28.82 -2.96 -6.81
CA THR A 214 -27.74 -2.68 -7.75
C THR A 214 -26.49 -3.44 -7.29
N THR A 215 -26.28 -4.63 -7.83
CA THR A 215 -25.00 -5.35 -7.75
C THR A 215 -23.92 -4.50 -8.41
N THR A 216 -23.12 -3.79 -7.61
CA THR A 216 -21.96 -3.02 -8.07
C THR A 216 -20.86 -3.97 -8.51
N ARG A 217 -20.88 -4.33 -9.81
CA ARG A 217 -19.62 -4.68 -10.49
C ARG A 217 -18.65 -3.51 -10.31
N PRO A 218 -17.36 -3.75 -9.97
CA PRO A 218 -16.36 -2.70 -9.98
C PRO A 218 -16.28 -2.17 -11.40
N CYS A 219 -16.55 -0.88 -11.58
CA CYS A 219 -16.62 -0.36 -12.92
C CYS A 219 -15.22 -0.01 -13.43
N PRO A 220 -14.77 -0.64 -14.52
CA PRO A 220 -13.37 -0.58 -14.93
C PRO A 220 -13.00 0.74 -15.60
N THR A 221 -13.97 1.63 -15.87
CA THR A 221 -13.75 2.88 -16.59
C THR A 221 -14.14 4.11 -15.76
N PRO A 222 -13.38 5.22 -15.86
CA PRO A 222 -13.74 6.50 -15.22
C PRO A 222 -15.14 6.99 -15.58
N ARG A 223 -15.62 6.66 -16.80
CA ARG A 223 -16.95 7.01 -17.29
C ARG A 223 -18.04 6.35 -16.44
N CYS A 224 -17.85 5.08 -16.13
CA CYS A 224 -18.80 4.36 -15.32
C CYS A 224 -18.75 4.75 -13.84
N SER A 225 -17.58 5.10 -13.29
CA SER A 225 -17.50 5.67 -11.93
C SER A 225 -18.29 6.98 -11.82
N VAL A 226 -18.20 7.85 -12.83
CA VAL A 226 -18.96 9.10 -12.89
C VAL A 226 -20.47 8.84 -13.03
N GLU A 227 -20.85 7.88 -13.88
CA GLU A 227 -22.26 7.53 -14.11
C GLU A 227 -22.91 6.90 -12.87
N ALA A 228 -22.20 5.99 -12.19
CA ALA A 228 -22.66 5.33 -10.97
C ALA A 228 -22.96 6.33 -9.84
N VAL A 229 -22.21 7.43 -9.76
CA VAL A 229 -22.44 8.47 -8.74
C VAL A 229 -23.60 9.38 -9.12
N VAL A 230 -23.70 9.74 -10.41
CA VAL A 230 -24.80 10.57 -10.92
C VAL A 230 -26.15 9.87 -10.80
N GLN A 231 -26.17 8.55 -10.98
CA GLN A 231 -27.36 7.70 -10.85
C GLN A 231 -27.48 7.04 -9.48
N GLY A 232 -26.52 7.30 -8.59
CA GLY A 232 -26.40 6.63 -7.31
C GLY A 232 -27.47 7.07 -6.31
N PRO A 233 -27.74 6.25 -5.28
CA PRO A 233 -28.76 6.54 -4.26
C PRO A 233 -28.46 7.83 -3.49
N ALA A 234 -27.19 8.23 -3.38
CA ALA A 234 -26.78 9.50 -2.78
C ALA A 234 -27.30 10.73 -3.52
N CYS A 235 -27.55 10.62 -4.83
CA CYS A 235 -28.15 11.67 -5.65
C CYS A 235 -29.68 11.59 -5.77
N GLY A 236 -30.28 10.45 -5.42
CA GLY A 236 -31.73 10.32 -5.27
C GLY A 236 -32.52 10.93 -6.43
N SER A 237 -33.46 11.83 -6.10
CA SER A 237 -34.25 12.60 -7.09
C SER A 237 -33.65 13.97 -7.47
N ASP A 238 -32.41 14.27 -7.06
CA ASP A 238 -31.79 15.56 -7.33
C ASP A 238 -31.52 15.73 -8.84
N THR A 239 -31.99 16.84 -9.40
CA THR A 239 -31.63 17.20 -10.77
C THR A 239 -30.27 17.88 -10.78
N ILE A 240 -29.21 17.11 -11.10
CA ILE A 240 -27.86 17.67 -11.22
C ILE A 240 -27.84 18.80 -12.26
N PRO A 241 -27.39 20.02 -11.88
CA PRO A 241 -27.29 21.14 -12.81
C PRO A 241 -26.49 20.81 -14.07
N ALA A 242 -26.99 21.20 -15.25
CA ALA A 242 -26.38 20.92 -16.55
C ALA A 242 -24.90 21.37 -16.65
N ALA A 243 -24.52 22.43 -15.94
CA ALA A 243 -23.15 22.91 -15.89
C ALA A 243 -22.17 21.97 -15.15
N ILE A 244 -22.67 21.15 -14.23
CA ILE A 244 -21.91 20.11 -13.52
C ILE A 244 -21.88 18.85 -14.38
N ARG A 245 -23.03 18.41 -14.92
CA ARG A 245 -23.11 17.24 -15.81
C ARG A 245 -22.14 17.35 -16.99
N ARG A 246 -22.13 18.48 -17.70
CA ARG A 246 -21.17 18.74 -18.80
C ARG A 246 -19.69 18.62 -18.41
N LYS A 247 -19.32 18.85 -17.14
CA LYS A 247 -17.93 18.70 -16.68
C LYS A 247 -17.62 17.24 -16.35
N LEU A 248 -18.58 16.57 -15.73
CA LEU A 248 -18.54 15.15 -15.42
C LEU A 248 -18.46 14.29 -16.71
N ASP A 249 -19.14 14.70 -17.79
CA ASP A 249 -19.08 14.00 -19.08
C ASP A 249 -17.77 14.27 -19.83
N ARG A 250 -17.25 15.51 -19.74
CA ARG A 250 -16.06 15.91 -20.51
C ARG A 250 -14.75 15.33 -19.99
N ALA A 251 -14.67 14.97 -18.70
CA ALA A 251 -13.46 14.41 -18.12
C ALA A 251 -13.16 12.99 -18.63
N PRO A 252 -14.10 12.02 -18.61
CA PRO A 252 -13.91 10.69 -19.20
C PRO A 252 -13.54 10.73 -20.68
N GLU A 253 -14.18 11.58 -21.49
CA GLU A 253 -13.84 11.73 -22.91
C GLU A 253 -12.37 12.16 -23.13
N LEU A 254 -11.83 13.00 -22.23
CA LEU A 254 -10.44 13.42 -22.31
C LEU A 254 -9.47 12.31 -21.89
N LEU A 255 -9.91 11.38 -21.03
CA LEU A 255 -9.13 10.21 -20.62
C LEU A 255 -9.08 9.16 -21.73
N GLU A 256 -10.23 8.87 -22.34
CA GLU A 256 -10.32 8.01 -23.53
C GLU A 256 -9.43 8.55 -24.67
N GLN A 257 -9.45 9.87 -24.92
CA GLN A 257 -8.55 10.49 -25.90
C GLN A 257 -7.07 10.42 -25.53
N ALA A 258 -6.74 10.34 -24.23
CA ALA A 258 -5.36 10.27 -23.77
C ALA A 258 -4.74 8.90 -24.04
N GLU A 259 -5.53 7.82 -23.96
CA GLU A 259 -5.10 6.45 -24.21
C GLU A 259 -4.62 6.24 -25.65
N THR A 260 -5.24 6.92 -26.62
CA THR A 260 -4.88 6.81 -28.04
C THR A 260 -3.96 7.94 -28.53
N SER A 261 -3.44 8.78 -27.63
CA SER A 261 -2.63 9.96 -27.98
C SER A 261 -1.14 9.76 -27.70
N PRO A 262 -0.24 10.44 -28.45
CA PRO A 262 1.19 10.45 -28.14
C PRO A 262 1.48 10.97 -26.72
N PRO A 263 2.60 10.57 -26.06
CA PRO A 263 2.84 10.80 -24.64
C PRO A 263 2.68 12.27 -24.18
N GLY A 264 3.20 13.23 -24.95
CA GLY A 264 3.07 14.66 -24.64
C GLY A 264 1.62 15.15 -24.68
N LYS A 265 0.83 14.69 -25.66
CA LYS A 265 -0.59 15.00 -25.80
C LYS A 265 -1.43 14.27 -24.74
N ALA A 266 -1.11 13.01 -24.44
CA ALA A 266 -1.75 12.24 -23.38
C ALA A 266 -1.60 12.92 -22.01
N ARG A 267 -0.40 13.40 -21.67
CA ARG A 267 -0.15 14.16 -20.43
C ARG A 267 -0.96 15.46 -20.37
N ALA A 268 -1.05 16.20 -21.48
CA ALA A 268 -1.85 17.41 -21.55
C ALA A 268 -3.36 17.14 -21.39
N LEU A 269 -3.86 16.04 -21.96
CA LEU A 269 -5.24 15.59 -21.85
C LEU A 269 -5.58 15.14 -20.42
N ARG A 270 -4.74 14.33 -19.76
CA ARG A 270 -4.90 13.95 -18.35
C ARG A 270 -4.92 15.18 -17.42
N LYS A 271 -4.00 16.13 -17.62
CA LYS A 271 -3.99 17.40 -16.87
C LYS A 271 -5.28 18.23 -17.10
N LYS A 272 -5.88 18.14 -18.29
CA LYS A 272 -7.15 18.80 -18.60
C LYS A 272 -8.31 18.08 -17.93
N ALA A 273 -8.36 16.74 -17.99
CA ALA A 273 -9.37 15.92 -17.32
C ALA A 273 -9.38 16.16 -15.80
N LYS A 274 -8.20 16.17 -15.16
CA LYS A 274 -8.03 16.52 -13.75
C LYS A 274 -8.71 17.85 -13.37
N ARG A 275 -8.44 18.91 -14.13
CA ARG A 275 -9.07 20.23 -13.91
C ARG A 275 -10.59 20.21 -14.09
N PHE A 276 -11.12 19.37 -14.98
CA PHE A 276 -12.57 19.23 -15.15
C PHE A 276 -13.21 18.55 -13.95
N LEU A 277 -12.58 17.51 -13.41
CA LEU A 277 -13.01 16.79 -12.21
C LEU A 277 -13.01 17.70 -10.98
N GLU A 278 -11.89 18.37 -10.69
CA GLU A 278 -11.77 19.33 -9.56
C GLU A 278 -12.84 20.44 -9.64
N ARG A 279 -13.09 20.97 -10.85
CA ARG A 279 -14.12 21.99 -11.08
C ARG A 279 -15.54 21.44 -10.94
N ALA A 280 -15.77 20.18 -11.31
CA ALA A 280 -17.06 19.52 -11.15
C ALA A 280 -17.38 19.33 -9.66
N GLY A 281 -16.47 18.74 -8.90
CA GLY A 281 -16.62 18.55 -7.45
C GLY A 281 -16.80 19.88 -6.70
N GLY A 282 -15.95 20.88 -6.98
CA GLY A 282 -16.11 22.20 -6.38
C GLY A 282 -17.42 22.90 -6.74
N SER A 283 -17.98 22.63 -7.93
CA SER A 283 -19.28 23.17 -8.33
C SER A 283 -20.45 22.42 -7.69
N ALA A 284 -20.32 21.11 -7.46
CA ALA A 284 -21.31 20.33 -6.73
C ALA A 284 -21.42 20.79 -5.27
N LEU A 285 -20.29 20.99 -4.58
CA LEU A 285 -20.28 21.55 -3.21
C LEU A 285 -20.86 22.97 -3.13
N ARG A 286 -20.65 23.80 -4.15
CA ARG A 286 -21.28 25.12 -4.20
C ARG A 286 -22.79 25.03 -4.43
N ALA A 287 -23.23 24.07 -5.25
CA ALA A 287 -24.64 23.85 -5.54
C ALA A 287 -25.43 23.28 -4.36
N SER A 288 -24.77 22.67 -3.37
CA SER A 288 -25.40 22.22 -2.11
C SER A 288 -25.44 23.28 -1.01
N ARG A 289 -24.90 24.48 -1.22
CA ARG A 289 -24.86 25.56 -0.24
C ARG A 289 -25.90 26.64 -0.54
N GLY A 290 -26.37 27.33 0.51
CA GLY A 290 -27.28 28.49 0.43
C GLY A 290 -28.72 28.19 0.86
N LYS A 291 -29.58 29.21 0.88
CA LYS A 291 -30.98 29.11 1.35
C LYS A 291 -31.88 28.24 0.48
N LYS A 292 -31.49 27.99 -0.78
CA LYS A 292 -32.19 27.13 -1.75
C LYS A 292 -31.16 26.29 -2.52
N PRO A 293 -30.65 25.21 -1.92
CA PRO A 293 -29.63 24.38 -2.56
C PRO A 293 -30.21 23.68 -3.80
N LYS A 294 -29.39 23.56 -4.84
CA LYS A 294 -29.74 22.88 -6.10
C LYS A 294 -29.36 21.39 -6.09
N LEU A 295 -28.59 20.97 -5.10
CA LEU A 295 -28.19 19.59 -4.84
C LEU A 295 -28.30 19.33 -3.34
N SER A 296 -28.67 18.11 -2.96
CA SER A 296 -28.53 17.66 -1.59
C SER A 296 -27.05 17.64 -1.17
N ALA A 297 -26.82 17.76 0.14
CA ALA A 297 -25.47 17.67 0.70
C ALA A 297 -24.85 16.29 0.42
N GLY A 298 -25.65 15.22 0.47
CA GLY A 298 -25.23 13.84 0.17
C GLY A 298 -24.79 13.68 -1.29
N CYS A 299 -25.60 14.11 -2.25
CA CYS A 299 -25.25 14.06 -3.67
C CYS A 299 -23.97 14.86 -3.97
N ALA A 300 -23.88 16.08 -3.42
CA ALA A 300 -22.72 16.93 -3.64
C ALA A 300 -21.43 16.37 -3.02
N ALA A 301 -21.52 15.71 -1.86
CA ALA A 301 -20.39 15.04 -1.22
C ALA A 301 -19.92 13.84 -2.05
N SER A 302 -20.86 12.99 -2.50
CA SER A 302 -20.55 11.81 -3.31
C SER A 302 -19.92 12.18 -4.68
N ILE A 303 -20.44 13.24 -5.34
CA ILE A 303 -19.82 13.80 -6.54
C ILE A 303 -18.41 14.32 -6.25
N LYS A 304 -18.22 15.06 -5.15
CA LYS A 304 -16.91 15.62 -4.79
C LYS A 304 -15.88 14.51 -4.55
N GLU A 305 -16.22 13.54 -3.72
CA GLU A 305 -15.37 12.41 -3.36
C GLU A 305 -14.91 11.65 -4.62
N THR A 306 -15.84 11.32 -5.50
CA THR A 306 -15.50 10.59 -6.74
C THR A 306 -14.66 11.43 -7.68
N THR A 307 -14.95 12.73 -7.82
CA THR A 307 -14.13 13.61 -8.65
C THR A 307 -12.71 13.80 -8.09
N ASP A 308 -12.54 13.77 -6.77
CA ASP A 308 -11.23 13.86 -6.12
C ASP A 308 -10.42 12.58 -6.31
N GLN A 309 -11.06 11.41 -6.12
CA GLN A 309 -10.44 10.10 -6.37
C GLN A 309 -9.94 10.00 -7.82
N LEU A 310 -10.79 10.36 -8.79
CA LEU A 310 -10.42 10.34 -10.22
C LEU A 310 -9.37 11.40 -10.57
N ALA A 311 -9.38 12.56 -9.92
CA ALA A 311 -8.36 13.60 -10.13
C ALA A 311 -7.01 13.23 -9.51
N GLY A 312 -7.02 12.47 -8.41
CA GLY A 312 -5.82 11.97 -7.72
C GLY A 312 -5.02 10.97 -8.56
N GLY A 313 -5.69 10.17 -9.39
CA GLY A 313 -5.06 9.20 -10.29
C GLY A 313 -4.51 9.78 -11.61
N LEU A 314 -4.56 11.10 -11.83
CA LEU A 314 -4.17 11.79 -13.08
C LEU A 314 -3.04 12.80 -12.89
#